data_AF-F8QA54-F1
#
_entry.id   AF-F8QA54-F1
#
_cell.length_a   1.000
_cell.length_b   1.000
_cell.length_c   1.000
_cell.angle_alpha   90.00
_cell.angle_beta   90.00
_cell.angle_gamma   90.00
#
_symmetry.space_group_name_H-M   'P 1'
#
loop_
_entity.id
_entity.type
_entity.pdbx_description
1 polymer ?
#
loop_
_entity_poly.entity_id
_entity_poly.type
_entity_poly.pdbx_seq_one_letter_code
_entity_poly.pdbx_strand_id
1 'polypeptide(L)'
;MTREEKTCCGVIEEARMQAREKNERRTRPQPWIVRKMTIGITLGLIAYSSYVYIGRFAVSMIIRDREALGGQPMGIAFLIIFCLLLLMLLWTYTMVVITPPGYAKDLVEKSERPGVSDPPARPSWNSNDLQGTAYELTSPTVDLSRLASREPVRARSTLDSRIQRDQPSPTSGNDDSLVSPATSTVAKPDRYSQGTNHIPEEPHVLNALTPIVAQVPSTSAVPPSESCSTANEGLPPRMLSRRPPSTPVLLSEYRYCSKDELIKPFRAHHCRACGTCVLKYDHHCPWIGHCVGAYNHRFFVIFLIWAVLFTCWTFSTLLGLNVRPYSRMLVHDIDPQHIVVIALTGFFGIFAVLMLISQIMLIRLNQTTVESIGFRLMREREAGTLAYMYSWYDFGARRRTLKKWDQEWGQIGTEGNLWWLGSSDANWEAVMGKNMWWWFLPIGHRLDDGLSYPTNPRFDSQGRWRRRKEWPSDLR
;
A
#
# COMPACT_ATOMS: atom_id res chain seq x y z
N MET A 1 -24.01 2.52 52.12
CA MET A 1 -23.49 1.83 50.92
C MET A 1 -24.67 1.53 50.01
N THR A 2 -25.00 2.46 49.12
CA THR A 2 -26.11 2.33 48.18
C THR A 2 -25.65 1.49 46.99
N ARG A 3 -26.38 0.39 46.77
CA ARG A 3 -26.24 -0.55 45.68
C ARG A 3 -26.78 0.14 44.42
N GLU A 4 -25.94 0.91 43.74
CA GLU A 4 -26.29 1.47 42.43
C GLU A 4 -26.65 0.33 41.49
N GLU A 5 -27.89 0.37 41.00
CA GLU A 5 -28.41 -0.52 39.98
C GLU A 5 -27.55 -0.39 38.72
N LYS A 6 -26.67 -1.37 38.50
CA LYS A 6 -26.02 -1.58 37.20
C LYS A 6 -27.07 -1.98 36.18
N THR A 7 -27.82 -0.99 35.69
CA THR A 7 -28.67 -1.14 34.52
C THR A 7 -27.81 -1.62 33.34
N CYS A 8 -28.36 -2.48 32.49
CA CYS A 8 -27.68 -2.98 31.30
C CYS A 8 -27.09 -1.83 30.44
N CYS A 9 -27.78 -0.70 30.40
CA CYS A 9 -27.32 0.54 29.77
C CYS A 9 -26.03 1.10 30.40
N GLY A 10 -25.90 1.11 31.73
CA GLY A 10 -24.70 1.57 32.43
C GLY A 10 -23.47 0.71 32.14
N VAL A 11 -23.64 -0.61 32.07
CA VAL A 11 -22.54 -1.55 31.71
C VAL A 11 -22.11 -1.36 30.24
N ILE A 12 -23.05 -1.13 29.33
CA ILE A 12 -22.74 -0.84 27.92
C ILE A 12 -22.01 0.50 27.78
N GLU A 13 -22.43 1.53 28.52
CA GLU A 13 -21.80 2.86 28.50
C GLU A 13 -20.38 2.81 29.08
N GLU A 14 -20.19 2.10 30.21
CA GLU A 14 -18.88 1.87 30.83
C GLU A 14 -17.96 1.10 29.88
N ALA A 15 -18.45 0.03 29.25
CA ALA A 15 -17.68 -0.73 28.26
C ALA A 15 -17.32 0.13 27.04
N ARG A 16 -18.21 1.03 26.59
CA ARG A 16 -17.93 2.00 25.51
C ARG A 16 -16.86 3.01 25.94
N MET A 17 -16.93 3.52 27.16
CA MET A 17 -15.95 4.47 27.71
C MET A 17 -14.57 3.81 27.85
N GLN A 18 -14.50 2.62 28.43
CA GLN A 18 -13.26 1.84 28.50
C GLN A 18 -12.72 1.51 27.11
N ALA A 19 -13.58 1.20 26.13
CA ALA A 19 -13.17 0.99 24.75
C ALA A 19 -12.63 2.27 24.09
N ARG A 20 -13.25 3.43 24.35
CA ARG A 20 -12.76 4.75 23.90
C ARG A 20 -11.41 5.07 24.50
N GLU A 21 -11.26 4.95 25.81
CA GLU A 21 -10.01 5.22 26.50
C GLU A 21 -8.89 4.27 26.05
N LYS A 22 -9.20 2.98 25.89
CA LYS A 22 -8.27 1.99 25.31
C LYS A 22 -7.89 2.35 23.89
N ASN A 23 -8.83 2.85 23.08
CA ASN A 23 -8.55 3.33 21.73
C ASN A 23 -7.69 4.60 21.74
N GLU A 24 -7.94 5.55 22.64
CA GLU A 24 -7.14 6.77 22.78
C GLU A 24 -5.72 6.47 23.25
N ARG A 25 -5.56 5.66 24.30
CA ARG A 25 -4.25 5.17 24.75
C ARG A 25 -3.53 4.45 23.62
N ARG A 26 -4.27 3.70 22.82
CA ARG A 26 -3.74 3.09 21.61
C ARG A 26 -3.27 4.18 20.65
N THR A 27 -4.13 5.09 20.20
CA THR A 27 -3.82 6.05 19.13
C THR A 27 -2.74 7.08 19.47
N ARG A 28 -2.34 7.21 20.73
CA ARG A 28 -1.22 8.08 21.13
C ARG A 28 0.10 7.74 20.42
N PRO A 29 0.87 8.74 19.99
CA PRO A 29 2.21 8.54 19.46
C PRO A 29 3.12 7.88 20.49
N GLN A 30 4.07 7.05 20.04
CA GLN A 30 5.05 6.48 20.97
C GLN A 30 5.95 7.60 21.53
N PRO A 31 6.33 7.57 22.83
CA PRO A 31 7.27 8.53 23.38
C PRO A 31 8.58 8.53 22.60
N TRP A 32 9.18 9.71 22.40
CA TRP A 32 10.45 9.85 21.65
C TRP A 32 11.55 8.92 22.18
N ILE A 33 11.63 8.76 23.50
CA ILE A 33 12.64 7.89 24.13
C ILE A 33 12.49 6.43 23.72
N VAL A 34 11.25 5.93 23.63
CA VAL A 34 10.98 4.55 23.20
C VAL A 34 11.39 4.36 21.74
N ARG A 35 11.15 5.36 20.90
CA ARG A 35 11.55 5.31 19.48
C ARG A 35 13.07 5.33 19.31
N LYS A 36 13.81 6.06 20.15
CA LYS A 36 15.27 6.21 20.02
C LYS A 36 16.07 5.17 20.82
N MET A 37 15.48 4.52 21.82
CA MET A 37 16.13 3.48 22.63
C MET A 37 16.67 2.32 21.78
N THR A 38 15.90 1.88 20.80
CA THR A 38 16.26 0.80 19.86
C THR A 38 17.48 1.13 19.00
N ILE A 39 17.72 2.42 18.72
CA ILE A 39 18.93 2.87 18.02
C ILE A 39 20.15 2.64 18.92
N GLY A 40 20.05 3.01 20.20
CA GLY A 40 21.10 2.74 21.18
C GLY A 40 21.39 1.24 21.33
N ILE A 41 20.35 0.40 21.38
CA ILE A 41 20.49 -1.07 21.41
C ILE A 41 21.21 -1.56 20.16
N THR A 42 20.83 -1.08 18.98
CA THR A 42 21.45 -1.48 17.70
C THR A 42 22.94 -1.13 17.68
N LEU A 43 23.29 0.09 18.08
CA LEU A 43 24.69 0.52 18.18
C LEU A 43 25.47 -0.30 19.23
N GLY A 44 24.84 -0.64 20.35
CA GLY A 44 25.43 -1.53 21.37
C GLY A 44 25.71 -2.94 20.84
N LEU A 45 24.78 -3.51 20.06
CA LEU A 45 24.96 -4.83 19.42
C LEU A 45 26.09 -4.81 18.38
N ILE A 46 26.17 -3.74 17.58
CA ILE A 46 27.25 -3.55 16.60
C ILE A 46 28.59 -3.43 17.35
N ALA A 47 28.68 -2.57 18.37
CA ALA A 47 29.89 -2.36 19.15
C ALA A 47 30.37 -3.64 19.83
N TYR A 48 29.46 -4.40 20.46
CA TYR A 48 29.79 -5.68 21.07
C TYR A 48 30.29 -6.69 20.04
N SER A 49 29.61 -6.82 18.90
CA SER A 49 30.03 -7.71 17.81
C SER A 49 31.41 -7.32 17.28
N SER A 50 31.69 -6.01 17.15
CA SER A 50 32.99 -5.49 16.75
C SER A 50 34.08 -5.76 17.78
N TYR A 51 33.79 -5.60 19.08
CA TYR A 51 34.73 -5.93 20.15
C TYR A 51 35.15 -7.40 20.08
N VAL A 52 34.19 -8.31 19.99
CA VAL A 52 34.47 -9.76 19.92
C VAL A 52 35.22 -10.08 18.63
N TYR A 53 34.75 -9.59 17.48
CA TYR A 53 35.37 -9.90 16.19
C TYR A 53 36.80 -9.35 16.05
N ILE A 54 37.04 -8.12 16.51
CA ILE A 54 38.36 -7.49 16.40
C ILE A 54 39.26 -8.03 17.51
N GLY A 55 38.86 -7.89 18.76
CA GLY A 55 39.71 -8.16 19.93
C GLY A 55 39.91 -9.65 20.21
N ARG A 56 38.84 -10.45 20.17
CA ARG A 56 38.89 -11.87 20.55
C ARG A 56 39.19 -12.80 19.37
N PHE A 57 38.78 -12.40 18.17
CA PHE A 57 38.95 -13.23 16.97
C PHE A 57 40.14 -12.79 16.10
N ALA A 58 40.11 -11.58 15.54
CA ALA A 58 41.14 -11.13 14.59
C ALA A 58 42.50 -10.87 15.26
N VAL A 59 42.52 -10.15 16.38
CA VAL A 59 43.77 -9.81 17.10
C VAL A 59 44.44 -11.06 17.63
N SER A 60 43.70 -12.03 18.18
CA SER A 60 44.24 -13.32 18.64
C SER A 60 45.00 -14.05 17.53
N MET A 61 44.52 -14.01 16.28
CA MET A 61 45.23 -14.55 15.12
C MET A 61 46.47 -13.72 14.74
N ILE A 62 46.42 -12.39 14.90
CA ILE A 62 47.53 -11.49 14.56
C ILE A 62 48.70 -11.67 15.53
N ILE A 63 48.43 -11.74 16.84
CA ILE A 63 49.45 -11.92 17.88
C ILE A 63 49.92 -13.37 18.03
N ARG A 64 49.31 -14.30 17.26
CA ARG A 64 49.58 -15.74 17.30
C ARG A 64 49.38 -16.33 18.70
N ASP A 65 48.25 -16.01 19.31
CA ASP A 65 47.86 -16.61 20.57
C ASP A 65 47.74 -18.14 20.44
N ARG A 66 47.95 -18.87 21.54
CA ARG A 66 47.86 -20.34 21.55
C ARG A 66 46.47 -20.84 21.19
N GLU A 67 45.45 -20.02 21.45
CA GLU A 67 44.04 -20.30 21.12
C GLU A 67 43.63 -19.76 19.74
N ALA A 68 44.56 -19.23 18.94
CA ALA A 68 44.23 -18.66 17.64
C ALA A 68 43.69 -19.72 16.66
N LEU A 69 42.52 -19.45 16.08
CA LEU A 69 41.85 -20.34 15.12
C LEU A 69 42.50 -20.35 13.71
N GLY A 70 43.53 -19.54 13.49
CA GLY A 70 44.24 -19.50 12.21
C GLY A 70 45.46 -18.59 12.19
N GLY A 71 46.05 -18.44 11.01
CA GLY A 71 47.33 -17.75 10.84
C GLY A 71 47.23 -16.22 10.83
N GLN A 72 48.35 -15.57 11.15
CA GLN A 72 48.49 -14.11 11.16
C GLN A 72 48.06 -13.41 9.86
N PRO A 73 48.43 -13.87 8.64
CA PRO A 73 47.99 -13.21 7.40
C PRO A 73 46.46 -13.25 7.22
N MET A 74 45.82 -14.32 7.66
CA MET A 74 44.37 -14.47 7.59
C MET A 74 43.68 -13.52 8.57
N GLY A 75 44.21 -13.38 9.80
CA GLY A 75 43.71 -12.41 10.78
C GLY A 75 43.75 -10.97 10.27
N ILE A 76 44.85 -10.56 9.62
CA ILE A 76 44.98 -9.23 9.00
C ILE A 76 43.94 -9.05 7.89
N ALA A 77 43.81 -10.01 6.98
CA ALA A 77 42.86 -9.92 5.87
C ALA A 77 41.40 -9.81 6.38
N PHE A 78 41.04 -10.61 7.38
CA PHE A 78 39.71 -10.58 7.98
C PHE A 78 39.42 -9.27 8.69
N LEU A 79 40.41 -8.71 9.40
CA LEU A 79 40.29 -7.41 10.05
C LEU A 79 40.03 -6.29 9.03
N ILE A 80 40.78 -6.26 7.91
CA ILE A 80 40.61 -5.23 6.88
C ILE A 80 39.19 -5.28 6.30
N ILE A 81 38.73 -6.47 5.89
CA ILE A 81 37.40 -6.63 5.30
C ILE A 81 36.31 -6.27 6.32
N PHE A 82 36.45 -6.73 7.57
CA PHE A 82 35.50 -6.42 8.63
C PHE A 82 35.41 -4.91 8.90
N CYS A 83 36.54 -4.21 8.96
CA CYS A 83 36.56 -2.76 9.17
C CYS A 83 35.89 -2.00 8.03
N LEU A 84 36.08 -2.42 6.77
CA LEU A 84 35.40 -1.82 5.62
C LEU A 84 33.88 -2.04 5.67
N LEU A 85 33.44 -3.26 6.00
CA LEU A 85 32.02 -3.58 6.15
C LEU A 85 31.39 -2.82 7.33
N LEU A 86 32.11 -2.73 8.46
CA LEU A 86 31.67 -1.98 9.64
C LEU A 86 31.52 -0.49 9.33
N LEU A 87 32.50 0.11 8.65
CA LEU A 87 32.44 1.51 8.23
C LEU A 87 31.22 1.77 7.35
N MET A 88 30.99 0.91 6.35
CA MET A 88 29.82 1.04 5.46
C MET A 88 28.50 0.82 6.19
N LEU A 89 28.43 -0.16 7.10
CA LEU A 89 27.25 -0.39 7.93
C LEU A 89 26.94 0.84 8.80
N LEU A 90 27.94 1.38 9.50
CA LEU A 90 27.77 2.56 10.35
C LEU A 90 27.37 3.80 9.54
N TRP A 91 27.99 4.03 8.39
CA TRP A 91 27.65 5.15 7.52
C TRP A 91 26.21 5.06 7.01
N THR A 92 25.82 3.90 6.48
CA THR A 92 24.47 3.70 5.93
C THR A 92 23.40 3.71 7.02
N TYR A 93 23.69 3.13 8.19
CA TYR A 93 22.81 3.19 9.35
C TYR A 93 22.61 4.62 9.85
N THR A 94 23.69 5.41 9.92
CA THR A 94 23.61 6.83 10.29
C THR A 94 22.73 7.59 9.31
N MET A 95 22.94 7.40 8.00
CA MET A 95 22.17 8.09 6.97
C MET A 95 20.68 7.76 7.03
N VAL A 96 20.31 6.48 7.21
CA VAL A 96 18.87 6.12 7.32
C VAL A 96 18.23 6.68 8.60
N VAL A 97 18.98 6.78 9.72
CA VAL A 97 18.49 7.28 11.01
C VAL A 97 18.31 8.80 11.05
N ILE A 98 19.18 9.55 10.36
CA ILE A 98 19.10 11.03 10.33
C ILE A 98 18.17 11.54 9.24
N THR A 99 17.91 10.74 8.20
CA THR A 99 17.05 11.15 7.08
C THR A 99 15.57 11.00 7.47
N PRO A 100 14.80 12.10 7.53
CA PRO A 100 13.38 12.02 7.85
C PRO A 100 12.63 11.27 6.74
N PRO A 101 11.54 10.55 7.07
CA PRO A 101 10.77 9.80 6.07
C PRO A 101 9.95 10.66 5.10
N GLY A 102 9.79 11.95 5.40
CA GLY A 102 8.84 12.85 4.73
C GLY A 102 7.50 12.84 5.45
N TYR A 103 7.25 13.83 6.31
CA TYR A 103 5.97 13.96 7.00
C TYR A 103 5.04 14.87 6.20
N ALA A 104 3.79 14.44 6.01
CA ALA A 104 2.82 15.19 5.20
C ALA A 104 2.51 16.57 5.78
N LYS A 105 2.46 16.69 7.12
CA LYS A 105 2.21 17.95 7.83
C LYS A 105 3.24 19.05 7.54
N ASP A 106 4.43 18.67 7.06
CA ASP A 106 5.50 19.64 6.77
C ASP A 106 5.32 20.26 5.36
N LEU A 107 4.45 19.68 4.53
CA LEU A 107 4.27 20.05 3.12
C LEU A 107 2.81 20.33 2.73
N VAL A 108 1.86 19.84 3.52
CA VAL A 108 0.42 19.93 3.24
C VAL A 108 -0.25 20.63 4.39
N GLU A 109 -0.97 21.70 4.07
CA GLU A 109 -1.77 22.43 5.04
C GLU A 109 -2.97 21.61 5.51
N LYS A 110 -3.45 21.95 6.71
CA LYS A 110 -4.67 21.38 7.22
C LYS A 110 -5.85 21.79 6.34
N SER A 111 -6.78 20.86 6.15
CA SER A 111 -8.01 21.06 5.40
C SER A 111 -9.20 20.60 6.21
N GLU A 112 -10.36 21.21 5.92
CA GLU A 112 -11.62 20.66 6.36
C GLU A 112 -11.85 19.28 5.70
N ARG A 113 -12.69 18.48 6.34
CA ARG A 113 -13.08 17.19 5.80
C ARG A 113 -13.95 17.42 4.55
N PRO A 114 -13.59 16.86 3.39
CA PRO A 114 -14.41 16.98 2.20
C PRO A 114 -15.83 16.46 2.45
N GLY A 115 -16.82 17.26 2.06
CA GLY A 115 -18.22 16.84 2.07
C GLY A 115 -18.42 15.70 1.08
N VAL A 116 -19.00 14.59 1.53
CA VAL A 116 -19.33 13.48 0.63
C VAL A 116 -20.76 13.72 0.13
N SER A 117 -20.93 14.05 -1.16
CA SER A 117 -22.25 14.32 -1.75
C SER A 117 -23.20 13.12 -1.71
N ASP A 118 -22.63 11.91 -1.67
CA ASP A 118 -23.32 10.66 -1.37
C ASP A 118 -22.37 9.80 -0.53
N PRO A 119 -22.69 9.43 0.73
CA PRO A 119 -21.85 8.48 1.44
C PRO A 119 -21.74 7.24 0.54
N PRO A 120 -20.53 6.79 0.15
CA PRO A 120 -20.40 5.61 -0.66
C PRO A 120 -21.19 4.51 0.06
N ALA A 121 -22.09 3.84 -0.66
CA ALA A 121 -22.56 2.52 -0.23
C ALA A 121 -21.31 1.81 0.26
N ARG A 122 -21.31 1.44 1.56
CA ARG A 122 -20.12 0.90 2.26
C ARG A 122 -19.31 0.12 1.25
N PRO A 123 -18.01 0.42 1.04
CA PRO A 123 -17.20 -0.41 0.17
C PRO A 123 -17.56 -1.85 0.52
N SER A 124 -18.03 -2.66 -0.44
CA SER A 124 -18.64 -3.98 -0.17
C SER A 124 -17.62 -5.03 0.28
N TRP A 125 -16.58 -4.56 0.93
CA TRP A 125 -15.48 -5.24 1.57
C TRP A 125 -15.76 -5.08 3.05
N ASN A 126 -16.25 -6.15 3.67
CA ASN A 126 -16.58 -6.21 5.10
C ASN A 126 -15.60 -5.40 5.97
N SER A 127 -16.16 -4.82 7.02
CA SER A 127 -15.61 -3.90 8.01
C SER A 127 -14.32 -4.32 8.75
N ASN A 128 -13.59 -5.32 8.27
CA ASN A 128 -12.39 -5.87 8.91
C ASN A 128 -11.12 -5.88 8.03
N ASP A 129 -11.18 -5.64 6.71
CA ASP A 129 -10.05 -5.91 5.79
C ASP A 129 -9.24 -4.69 5.36
N LEU A 130 -9.25 -3.66 6.19
CA LEU A 130 -8.35 -2.51 6.10
C LEU A 130 -7.46 -2.51 7.34
N GLN A 131 -6.89 -3.67 7.68
CA GLN A 131 -6.04 -3.90 8.86
C GLN A 131 -4.62 -3.30 8.75
N GLY A 132 -4.32 -2.56 7.67
CA GLY A 132 -3.27 -1.53 7.63
C GLY A 132 -3.75 -0.12 8.00
N THR A 133 -5.07 0.07 8.16
CA THR A 133 -5.77 1.31 8.52
C THR A 133 -6.71 1.13 9.72
N ALA A 134 -6.50 0.08 10.53
CA ALA A 134 -7.22 -0.15 11.79
C ALA A 134 -6.84 0.87 12.89
N TYR A 135 -6.76 2.16 12.53
CA TYR A 135 -6.60 3.27 13.45
C TYR A 135 -7.49 4.47 13.11
N GLU A 136 -8.47 4.37 12.19
CA GLU A 136 -9.54 5.38 12.14
C GLU A 136 -10.79 4.99 11.33
N LEU A 137 -11.76 4.40 12.02
CA LEU A 137 -13.18 4.63 11.78
C LEU A 137 -13.83 4.67 13.16
N THR A 138 -13.70 5.81 13.83
CA THR A 138 -14.70 6.19 14.82
C THR A 138 -16.03 6.22 14.09
N SER A 139 -16.92 5.32 14.45
CA SER A 139 -18.30 5.33 13.96
C SER A 139 -18.88 6.72 14.21
N PRO A 140 -19.56 7.36 13.24
CA PRO A 140 -20.49 8.41 13.61
C PRO A 140 -21.57 7.71 14.46
N THR A 141 -21.67 8.07 15.74
CA THR A 141 -22.92 7.92 16.46
C THR A 141 -23.93 8.77 15.69
N VAL A 142 -24.72 8.12 14.84
CA VAL A 142 -25.92 8.72 14.28
C VAL A 142 -26.78 9.08 15.48
N ASP A 143 -26.96 10.37 15.71
CA ASP A 143 -27.87 10.88 16.73
C ASP A 143 -29.32 10.61 16.30
N LEU A 144 -29.80 9.41 16.60
CA LEU A 144 -31.15 8.94 16.31
C LEU A 144 -32.23 9.72 17.08
N SER A 145 -31.85 10.61 18.02
CA SER A 145 -32.82 11.43 18.77
C SER A 145 -33.51 12.48 17.89
N ARG A 146 -32.93 12.85 16.73
CA ARG A 146 -33.52 13.81 15.78
C ARG A 146 -34.49 13.20 14.77
N LEU A 147 -34.62 11.87 14.71
CA LEU A 147 -35.57 11.18 13.83
C LEU A 147 -36.90 10.84 14.52
N ALA A 148 -37.03 11.10 15.82
CA ALA A 148 -38.22 10.77 16.60
C ALA A 148 -39.31 11.86 16.61
N SER A 149 -39.12 13.00 15.92
CA SER A 149 -40.03 14.16 16.02
C SER A 149 -40.89 14.41 14.78
N ARG A 150 -41.22 13.38 13.99
CA ARG A 150 -42.25 13.50 12.94
C ARG A 150 -43.45 12.60 13.26
N GLU A 151 -44.55 13.24 13.65
CA GLU A 151 -45.85 12.58 13.84
C GLU A 151 -46.35 11.94 12.54
N PRO A 152 -47.08 10.80 12.63
CA PRO A 152 -47.65 10.15 11.45
C PRO A 152 -48.96 10.85 11.03
N VAL A 153 -48.99 11.40 9.82
CA VAL A 153 -50.23 11.87 9.19
C VAL A 153 -51.01 10.66 8.66
N ARG A 154 -52.26 10.57 9.14
CA ARG A 154 -53.26 9.53 8.90
C ARG A 154 -53.73 9.50 7.44
N ALA A 155 -53.84 8.29 6.88
CA ALA A 155 -54.41 8.03 5.57
C ALA A 155 -55.89 8.47 5.47
N ARG A 156 -56.30 8.97 4.30
CA ARG A 156 -57.71 9.04 3.90
C ARG A 156 -57.87 8.63 2.44
N SER A 157 -58.73 7.64 2.25
CA SER A 157 -59.20 7.14 0.96
C SER A 157 -60.21 8.13 0.36
N THR A 158 -60.29 8.19 -0.97
CA THR A 158 -61.55 8.24 -1.72
C THR A 158 -61.29 8.03 -3.22
N LEU A 159 -62.02 7.04 -3.71
CA LEU A 159 -62.43 6.75 -5.08
C LEU A 159 -63.02 8.01 -5.76
N ASP A 160 -62.74 8.28 -7.03
CA ASP A 160 -63.81 8.37 -8.06
C ASP A 160 -63.32 8.61 -9.49
N SER A 161 -64.08 7.99 -10.37
CA SER A 161 -64.04 7.89 -11.84
C SER A 161 -64.30 9.19 -12.62
N ARG A 162 -63.74 9.31 -13.83
CA ARG A 162 -64.54 9.57 -15.06
C ARG A 162 -63.76 9.44 -16.38
N ILE A 163 -64.53 9.03 -17.38
CA ILE A 163 -64.25 8.61 -18.75
C ILE A 163 -64.59 9.76 -19.72
N GLN A 164 -63.78 10.02 -20.75
CA GLN A 164 -64.17 10.41 -22.13
C GLN A 164 -62.88 10.63 -22.96
N ARG A 165 -62.52 9.87 -24.01
CA ARG A 165 -63.13 9.56 -25.33
C ARG A 165 -63.31 10.81 -26.21
N ASP A 166 -62.43 11.02 -27.20
CA ASP A 166 -62.68 10.90 -28.66
C ASP A 166 -61.54 11.50 -29.53
N GLN A 167 -61.42 10.94 -30.74
CA GLN A 167 -60.44 11.18 -31.83
C GLN A 167 -60.72 12.49 -32.65
N PRO A 168 -60.26 12.72 -33.91
CA PRO A 168 -59.13 12.22 -34.71
C PRO A 168 -58.30 13.32 -35.43
N SER A 169 -57.24 12.86 -36.13
CA SER A 169 -56.37 13.43 -37.19
C SER A 169 -57.05 14.40 -38.21
N PRO A 170 -56.32 15.16 -39.09
CA PRO A 170 -55.48 14.56 -40.15
C PRO A 170 -54.31 15.39 -40.80
N THR A 171 -53.47 14.63 -41.52
CA THR A 171 -52.90 14.87 -42.87
C THR A 171 -51.76 15.85 -43.21
N SER A 172 -50.90 15.29 -44.08
CA SER A 172 -50.09 15.89 -45.17
C SER A 172 -48.79 16.57 -44.76
N GLY A 173 -47.67 16.46 -45.47
CA GLY A 173 -47.24 15.78 -46.71
C GLY A 173 -45.70 15.85 -46.70
N ASN A 174 -44.97 14.81 -47.10
CA ASN A 174 -44.39 14.66 -48.44
C ASN A 174 -43.65 15.93 -48.93
N ASP A 175 -42.31 15.93 -48.95
CA ASP A 175 -41.53 15.42 -50.08
C ASP A 175 -40.02 15.71 -49.94
N ASP A 176 -39.29 14.63 -50.18
CA ASP A 176 -38.17 14.49 -51.10
C ASP A 176 -36.77 15.12 -50.88
N SER A 177 -35.82 14.16 -50.98
CA SER A 177 -34.63 14.19 -51.83
C SER A 177 -33.43 15.03 -51.38
N LEU A 178 -32.17 14.63 -51.55
CA LEU A 178 -31.44 13.39 -51.81
C LEU A 178 -29.98 13.84 -52.03
N VAL A 179 -29.02 12.96 -51.77
CA VAL A 179 -27.70 12.88 -52.45
C VAL A 179 -26.58 13.81 -51.96
N SER A 180 -25.69 13.22 -51.15
CA SER A 180 -24.23 13.41 -51.21
C SER A 180 -23.66 12.74 -52.47
N PRO A 181 -22.41 12.99 -52.93
CA PRO A 181 -21.28 12.26 -52.30
C PRO A 181 -19.88 12.92 -52.38
N ALA A 182 -19.01 12.50 -51.44
CA ALA A 182 -17.57 12.13 -51.56
C ALA A 182 -16.58 13.15 -52.21
N THR A 183 -15.27 13.20 -51.94
CA THR A 183 -14.30 12.21 -51.46
C THR A 183 -12.99 12.93 -51.05
N SER A 184 -12.30 12.38 -50.05
CA SER A 184 -10.84 12.31 -49.80
C SER A 184 -9.86 13.35 -50.38
N THR A 185 -8.92 13.80 -49.54
CA THR A 185 -7.47 13.64 -49.81
C THR A 185 -6.63 13.79 -48.55
N VAL A 186 -5.53 13.03 -48.55
CA VAL A 186 -4.55 12.76 -47.49
C VAL A 186 -3.34 13.67 -47.67
N ALA A 187 -2.75 14.24 -46.60
CA ALA A 187 -1.29 14.39 -46.42
C ALA A 187 -0.90 15.11 -45.10
N LYS A 188 -0.08 14.42 -44.30
CA LYS A 188 1.01 14.96 -43.43
C LYS A 188 2.35 14.62 -44.14
N PRO A 189 3.57 15.09 -43.77
CA PRO A 189 4.01 15.63 -42.47
C PRO A 189 5.00 16.83 -42.55
N ASP A 190 5.37 17.45 -41.41
CA ASP A 190 6.78 17.51 -40.93
C ASP A 190 7.06 18.47 -39.73
N ARG A 191 7.92 17.93 -38.85
CA ARG A 191 8.97 18.47 -37.94
C ARG A 191 8.92 19.84 -37.22
N TYR A 192 9.11 19.72 -35.90
CA TYR A 192 10.13 20.36 -35.02
C TYR A 192 10.48 21.86 -35.19
N SER A 193 10.15 22.64 -34.16
CA SER A 193 10.99 23.76 -33.70
C SER A 193 10.78 24.05 -32.20
N GLN A 194 11.89 24.30 -31.52
CA GLN A 194 12.00 24.75 -30.14
C GLN A 194 11.73 26.26 -30.03
N GLY A 195 11.25 26.75 -28.88
CA GLY A 195 11.42 28.16 -28.51
C GLY A 195 10.40 28.77 -27.53
N THR A 196 10.81 28.88 -26.27
CA THR A 196 10.68 30.05 -25.36
C THR A 196 9.32 30.57 -24.85
N ASN A 197 9.21 30.55 -23.52
CA ASN A 197 8.54 31.46 -22.57
C ASN A 197 7.61 32.57 -23.09
N HIS A 198 6.34 32.56 -22.67
CA HIS A 198 5.65 33.74 -22.12
C HIS A 198 4.31 33.39 -21.43
N ILE A 199 4.10 33.95 -20.24
CA ILE A 199 2.80 34.12 -19.55
C ILE A 199 2.08 35.33 -20.19
N PRO A 200 0.76 35.25 -20.47
CA PRO A 200 -0.23 36.12 -19.77
C PRO A 200 -1.61 35.45 -19.55
N GLU A 201 -2.18 35.56 -18.34
CA GLU A 201 -3.34 36.40 -17.94
C GLU A 201 -4.75 35.86 -18.33
N GLU A 202 -5.61 35.71 -17.31
CA GLU A 202 -7.06 35.55 -17.44
C GLU A 202 -7.73 36.84 -17.99
N PRO A 203 -9.01 36.76 -18.41
CA PRO A 203 -10.03 37.28 -17.48
C PRO A 203 -11.35 36.49 -17.42
N HIS A 204 -11.95 36.59 -16.23
CA HIS A 204 -13.32 36.29 -15.79
C HIS A 204 -14.46 36.57 -16.79
N VAL A 205 -15.51 35.72 -16.81
CA VAL A 205 -16.93 36.14 -16.70
C VAL A 205 -17.77 35.04 -16.01
N LEU A 206 -18.71 35.50 -15.18
CA LEU A 206 -19.58 34.85 -14.20
C LEU A 206 -20.98 34.50 -14.77
N ASN A 207 -21.67 33.53 -14.15
CA ASN A 207 -23.14 33.26 -14.14
C ASN A 207 -23.77 32.66 -15.43
N ALA A 208 -24.75 31.77 -15.41
CA ALA A 208 -25.78 31.44 -14.42
C ALA A 208 -26.28 29.98 -14.54
N LEU A 209 -26.78 29.46 -13.42
CA LEU A 209 -27.47 28.18 -13.25
C LEU A 209 -28.90 28.22 -13.83
N THR A 210 -29.38 27.11 -14.41
CA THR A 210 -30.63 26.40 -14.02
C THR A 210 -30.87 25.13 -14.89
N PRO A 211 -31.58 24.11 -14.37
CA PRO A 211 -31.38 22.71 -14.75
C PRO A 211 -32.38 22.19 -15.79
N ILE A 212 -31.90 21.42 -16.76
CA ILE A 212 -32.74 20.61 -17.65
C ILE A 212 -32.95 19.23 -17.01
N VAL A 213 -34.19 18.99 -16.61
CA VAL A 213 -34.73 17.72 -16.14
C VAL A 213 -34.79 16.74 -17.31
N ALA A 214 -33.99 15.67 -17.29
CA ALA A 214 -34.09 14.56 -18.23
C ALA A 214 -34.98 13.45 -17.63
N GLN A 215 -36.19 13.29 -18.16
CA GLN A 215 -37.10 12.20 -17.84
C GLN A 215 -36.76 10.94 -18.64
N VAL A 216 -36.77 9.82 -17.93
CA VAL A 216 -36.61 8.44 -18.41
C VAL A 216 -37.92 7.95 -19.04
N PRO A 217 -37.92 7.31 -20.22
CA PRO A 217 -39.09 6.56 -20.67
C PRO A 217 -39.09 5.16 -20.05
N SER A 218 -40.19 4.86 -19.36
CA SER A 218 -40.54 3.55 -18.83
C SER A 218 -41.53 2.89 -19.82
N THR A 219 -41.21 1.70 -20.32
CA THR A 219 -42.20 0.83 -21.00
C THR A 219 -42.23 -0.53 -20.30
N SER A 220 -43.44 -0.92 -19.90
CA SER A 220 -43.79 -2.17 -19.25
C SER A 220 -44.06 -3.28 -20.26
N ALA A 221 -43.68 -4.51 -19.95
CA ALA A 221 -44.45 -5.71 -20.33
C ALA A 221 -44.11 -6.87 -19.40
N VAL A 222 -45.11 -7.35 -18.66
CA VAL A 222 -45.10 -8.60 -17.88
C VAL A 222 -45.78 -9.69 -18.72
N PRO A 223 -45.18 -10.87 -18.94
CA PRO A 223 -45.90 -12.05 -19.38
C PRO A 223 -46.23 -12.99 -18.19
N PRO A 224 -47.21 -13.90 -18.35
CA PRO A 224 -47.84 -14.61 -17.24
C PRO A 224 -47.03 -15.82 -16.75
N SER A 225 -47.38 -16.23 -15.54
CA SER A 225 -46.84 -17.33 -14.76
C SER A 225 -46.83 -18.68 -15.49
N GLU A 226 -45.65 -19.25 -15.66
CA GLU A 226 -45.45 -20.69 -15.87
C GLU A 226 -44.71 -21.33 -14.69
N SER A 227 -45.17 -22.54 -14.42
CA SER A 227 -44.91 -23.39 -13.27
C SER A 227 -43.45 -23.85 -13.10
N CYS A 228 -43.12 -24.04 -11.82
CA CYS A 228 -41.96 -24.73 -11.23
C CYS A 228 -41.28 -25.77 -12.15
N SER A 229 -40.03 -25.49 -12.51
CA SER A 229 -39.06 -26.53 -12.87
C SER A 229 -37.79 -26.31 -12.06
N THR A 230 -37.39 -27.37 -11.36
CA THR A 230 -36.21 -27.44 -10.50
C THR A 230 -34.94 -27.32 -11.34
N ALA A 231 -34.38 -26.10 -11.40
CA ALA A 231 -33.02 -25.87 -11.87
C ALA A 231 -32.13 -25.61 -10.65
N ASN A 232 -31.03 -26.35 -10.55
CA ASN A 232 -29.89 -26.04 -9.68
C ASN A 232 -29.55 -24.54 -9.86
N GLU A 233 -29.93 -23.69 -8.91
CA GLU A 233 -29.50 -22.29 -8.92
C GLU A 233 -27.99 -22.25 -8.63
N GLY A 234 -27.21 -22.26 -9.71
CA GLY A 234 -25.82 -21.86 -9.68
C GLY A 234 -25.72 -20.44 -9.12
N LEU A 235 -24.75 -20.27 -8.23
CA LEU A 235 -24.38 -18.99 -7.61
C LEU A 235 -24.40 -17.85 -8.65
N PRO A 236 -24.94 -16.65 -8.34
CA PRO A 236 -25.09 -15.59 -9.32
C PRO A 236 -23.75 -15.29 -10.03
N PRO A 237 -23.74 -15.06 -11.37
CA PRO A 237 -22.52 -14.93 -12.17
C PRO A 237 -21.56 -13.84 -11.68
N ARG A 238 -22.06 -12.86 -10.93
CA ARG A 238 -21.24 -11.84 -10.26
C ARG A 238 -20.27 -12.42 -9.23
N MET A 239 -20.54 -13.55 -8.58
CA MET A 239 -19.65 -14.16 -7.55
C MET A 239 -18.49 -14.97 -8.15
N LEU A 240 -18.54 -15.28 -9.45
CA LEU A 240 -17.59 -16.17 -10.13
C LEU A 240 -16.48 -15.41 -10.90
N SER A 241 -16.40 -14.08 -10.75
CA SER A 241 -15.41 -13.23 -11.43
C SER A 241 -14.55 -12.42 -10.46
N ARG A 242 -13.35 -12.02 -10.91
CA ARG A 242 -12.50 -11.05 -10.19
C ARG A 242 -13.28 -9.76 -9.97
N ARG A 243 -13.28 -9.31 -8.72
CA ARG A 243 -13.85 -8.02 -8.31
C ARG A 243 -12.72 -7.13 -7.80
N PRO A 244 -12.20 -6.20 -8.60
CA PRO A 244 -11.25 -5.24 -8.08
C PRO A 244 -11.95 -4.19 -7.20
N PRO A 245 -11.19 -3.49 -6.33
CA PRO A 245 -11.72 -2.35 -5.60
C PRO A 245 -12.25 -1.27 -6.56
N SER A 246 -13.51 -0.88 -6.38
CA SER A 246 -14.15 0.20 -7.14
C SER A 246 -14.02 1.58 -6.47
N THR A 247 -13.31 1.63 -5.34
CA THR A 247 -13.11 2.86 -4.58
C THR A 247 -12.26 3.84 -5.42
N PRO A 248 -12.72 5.08 -5.62
CA PRO A 248 -11.99 6.08 -6.39
C PRO A 248 -10.86 6.67 -5.53
N VAL A 249 -9.73 5.96 -5.45
CA VAL A 249 -8.61 6.28 -4.55
C VAL A 249 -7.91 7.61 -4.87
N LEU A 250 -8.08 8.17 -6.07
CA LEU A 250 -7.47 9.46 -6.43
C LEU A 250 -8.30 10.65 -5.93
N LEU A 251 -9.58 10.44 -5.64
CA LEU A 251 -10.46 11.49 -5.16
C LEU A 251 -10.14 11.89 -3.69
N SER A 252 -10.33 13.17 -3.38
CA SER A 252 -9.89 13.77 -2.11
C SER A 252 -10.69 13.26 -0.90
N GLU A 253 -11.97 12.97 -1.12
CA GLU A 253 -12.96 12.53 -0.13
C GLU A 253 -12.58 11.17 0.46
N TYR A 254 -11.79 10.38 -0.28
CA TYR A 254 -11.34 9.04 0.10
C TYR A 254 -9.94 9.03 0.73
N ARG A 255 -9.27 10.19 0.79
CA ARG A 255 -7.88 10.32 1.28
C ARG A 255 -7.74 11.27 2.45
N TYR A 256 -8.80 11.56 3.20
CA TYR A 256 -8.68 12.41 4.39
C TYR A 256 -8.01 11.70 5.59
N CYS A 257 -7.22 12.43 6.38
CA CYS A 257 -6.74 12.01 7.69
C CYS A 257 -7.46 12.83 8.77
N SER A 258 -8.22 12.18 9.67
CA SER A 258 -8.90 12.92 10.73
C SER A 258 -7.94 13.38 11.84
N LYS A 259 -6.83 12.67 12.06
CA LYS A 259 -5.82 13.04 13.09
C LYS A 259 -4.99 14.26 12.73
N ASP A 260 -4.52 14.29 11.48
CA ASP A 260 -3.66 15.36 10.98
C ASP A 260 -4.48 16.47 10.32
N GLU A 261 -5.79 16.23 10.16
CA GLU A 261 -6.77 17.15 9.56
C GLU A 261 -6.31 17.62 8.18
N LEU A 262 -5.87 16.70 7.32
CA LEU A 262 -5.36 17.01 5.98
C LEU A 262 -5.77 15.95 4.97
N ILE A 263 -5.80 16.33 3.69
CA ILE A 263 -5.89 15.38 2.58
C ILE A 263 -4.53 14.72 2.40
N LYS A 264 -4.47 13.41 2.63
CA LYS A 264 -3.25 12.62 2.48
C LYS A 264 -2.77 12.72 1.04
N PRO A 265 -1.52 13.14 0.79
CA PRO A 265 -0.89 12.96 -0.51
C PRO A 265 -0.98 11.52 -1.00
N PHE A 266 -0.76 11.31 -2.29
CA PHE A 266 -0.81 9.95 -2.84
C PHE A 266 0.18 9.04 -2.11
N ARG A 267 -0.25 7.81 -1.81
CA ARG A 267 0.53 6.80 -1.08
C ARG A 267 0.90 7.16 0.36
N ALA A 268 0.41 8.28 0.90
CA ALA A 268 0.66 8.66 2.28
C ALA A 268 -0.30 7.96 3.25
N HIS A 269 0.22 7.53 4.40
CA HIS A 269 -0.58 6.91 5.47
C HIS A 269 -0.18 7.43 6.85
N HIS A 270 -1.14 7.46 7.78
CA HIS A 270 -0.91 7.94 9.14
C HIS A 270 -0.19 6.86 9.96
N CYS A 271 1.05 7.09 10.33
CA CYS A 271 1.72 6.19 11.24
C CYS A 271 1.37 6.53 12.68
N ARG A 272 0.64 5.64 13.34
CA ARG A 272 0.28 5.78 14.76
C ARG A 272 1.49 5.91 15.69
N ALA A 273 2.57 5.17 15.44
CA ALA A 273 3.78 5.26 16.27
C ALA A 273 4.49 6.60 16.10
N CYS A 274 4.58 7.11 14.86
CA CYS A 274 5.13 8.43 14.56
C CYS A 274 4.18 9.57 15.01
N GLY A 275 2.86 9.34 14.97
CA GLY A 275 1.80 10.30 15.32
C GLY A 275 1.44 11.26 14.19
N THR A 276 1.70 10.90 12.94
CA THR A 276 1.54 11.80 11.78
C THR A 276 1.52 10.99 10.47
N CYS A 277 0.92 11.56 9.42
CA CYS A 277 0.99 11.10 8.05
C CYS A 277 2.43 11.15 7.51
N VAL A 278 2.83 10.04 6.90
CA VAL A 278 4.14 9.84 6.27
C VAL A 278 3.91 9.65 4.78
N LEU A 279 4.70 10.34 3.95
CA LEU A 279 4.66 10.25 2.49
C LEU A 279 5.17 8.88 2.03
N LYS A 280 4.50 8.28 1.04
CA LYS A 280 4.81 6.93 0.52
C LYS A 280 5.12 5.94 1.64
N TYR A 281 4.22 5.90 2.63
CA TYR A 281 4.47 5.18 3.87
C TYR A 281 4.65 3.69 3.61
N ASP A 282 5.83 3.17 3.94
CA ASP A 282 6.14 1.76 3.82
C ASP A 282 5.83 1.03 5.14
N HIS A 283 6.57 1.36 6.19
CA HIS A 283 6.35 0.81 7.52
C HIS A 283 6.98 1.67 8.62
N HIS A 284 6.64 1.39 9.87
CA HIS A 284 7.36 1.90 11.03
C HIS A 284 8.44 0.90 11.42
N CYS A 285 9.71 1.33 11.41
CA CYS A 285 10.84 0.46 11.76
C CYS A 285 11.40 0.87 13.12
N PRO A 286 11.23 0.03 14.16
CA PRO A 286 11.82 0.31 15.47
C PRO A 286 13.35 0.43 15.41
N TRP A 287 14.02 -0.37 14.58
CA TRP A 287 15.49 -0.43 14.51
C TRP A 287 16.18 0.85 14.01
N ILE A 288 15.47 1.69 13.25
CA ILE A 288 15.96 3.03 12.86
C ILE A 288 15.29 4.15 13.69
N GLY A 289 14.35 3.78 14.55
CA GLY A 289 13.65 4.69 15.45
C GLY A 289 12.68 5.68 14.79
N HIS A 290 12.27 5.41 13.55
CA HIS A 290 11.22 6.15 12.86
C HIS A 290 10.64 5.37 11.67
N CYS A 291 9.76 6.02 10.92
CA CYS A 291 9.09 5.47 9.76
C CYS A 291 10.05 5.36 8.56
N VAL A 292 9.79 4.41 7.65
CA VAL A 292 10.34 4.34 6.29
C VAL A 292 9.28 4.89 5.34
N GLY A 293 9.65 5.88 4.53
CA GLY A 293 8.77 6.60 3.62
C GLY A 293 9.54 7.15 2.42
N ALA A 294 8.91 8.07 1.67
CA ALA A 294 9.41 8.61 0.40
C ALA A 294 10.90 8.98 0.44
N TYR A 295 11.30 9.76 1.45
CA TYR A 295 12.64 10.38 1.46
C TYR A 295 13.76 9.48 1.95
N ASN A 296 13.45 8.40 2.68
CA ASN A 296 14.46 7.52 3.27
C ASN A 296 14.38 6.06 2.83
N HIS A 297 13.41 5.69 1.96
CA HIS A 297 13.25 4.32 1.47
C HIS A 297 14.52 3.78 0.81
N ARG A 298 15.16 4.58 -0.04
CA ARG A 298 16.43 4.22 -0.67
C ARG A 298 17.54 3.97 0.35
N PHE A 299 17.72 4.87 1.31
CA PHE A 299 18.74 4.70 2.37
C PHE A 299 18.48 3.45 3.21
N PHE A 300 17.20 3.12 3.45
CA PHE A 300 16.82 1.88 4.14
C PHE A 300 17.24 0.63 3.38
N VAL A 301 17.03 0.58 2.05
CA VAL A 301 17.47 -0.55 1.22
C VAL A 301 18.99 -0.69 1.21
N ILE A 302 19.71 0.42 1.07
CA ILE A 302 21.18 0.44 1.10
C ILE A 302 21.69 -0.07 2.46
N PHE A 303 21.11 0.42 3.56
CA PHE A 303 21.40 -0.08 4.91
C PHE A 303 21.20 -1.60 5.02
N LEU A 304 20.09 -2.15 4.49
CA LEU A 304 19.84 -3.59 4.50
C LEU A 304 20.89 -4.38 3.73
N ILE A 305 21.33 -3.89 2.56
CA ILE A 305 22.40 -4.52 1.78
C ILE A 305 23.68 -4.64 2.61
N TRP A 306 24.13 -3.55 3.23
CA TRP A 306 25.35 -3.55 4.04
C TRP A 306 25.19 -4.32 5.36
N ALA A 307 24.00 -4.33 5.96
CA ALA A 307 23.69 -5.15 7.12
C ALA A 307 23.78 -6.65 6.80
N VAL A 308 23.26 -7.08 5.64
CA VAL A 308 23.39 -8.46 5.15
C VAL A 308 24.85 -8.81 4.91
N LEU A 309 25.61 -7.97 4.21
CA LEU A 309 27.04 -8.23 3.95
C LEU A 309 27.85 -8.34 5.25
N PHE A 310 27.64 -7.42 6.20
CA PHE A 310 28.29 -7.44 7.50
C PHE A 310 27.95 -8.68 8.32
N THR A 311 26.67 -9.02 8.44
CA THR A 311 26.22 -10.19 9.23
C THR A 311 26.66 -11.50 8.58
N CYS A 312 26.52 -11.65 7.25
CA CYS A 312 26.99 -12.84 6.53
C CYS A 312 28.51 -13.05 6.66
N TRP A 313 29.30 -11.99 6.52
CA TRP A 313 30.75 -12.05 6.69
C TRP A 313 31.14 -12.50 8.11
N THR A 314 30.59 -11.81 9.11
CA THR A 314 30.86 -12.08 10.54
C THR A 314 30.44 -13.50 10.92
N PHE A 315 29.23 -13.91 10.52
CA PHE A 315 28.70 -15.25 10.76
C PHE A 315 29.57 -16.32 10.09
N SER A 316 29.87 -16.18 8.80
CA SER A 316 30.58 -17.21 8.03
C SER A 316 32.01 -17.40 8.52
N THR A 317 32.71 -16.31 8.84
CA THR A 317 34.11 -16.39 9.32
C THR A 317 34.19 -16.96 10.73
N LEU A 318 33.33 -16.52 11.66
CA LEU A 318 33.29 -17.08 13.01
C LEU A 318 32.85 -18.55 13.01
N LEU A 319 31.75 -18.89 12.32
CA LEU A 319 31.26 -20.26 12.27
C LEU A 319 32.28 -21.19 11.61
N GLY A 320 32.79 -20.80 10.43
CA GLY A 320 33.72 -21.63 9.66
C GLY A 320 35.00 -21.96 10.41
N LEU A 321 35.57 -20.99 11.14
CA LEU A 321 36.79 -21.23 11.91
C LEU A 321 36.55 -21.96 13.23
N ASN A 322 35.43 -21.74 13.91
CA ASN A 322 35.13 -22.46 15.16
C ASN A 322 34.73 -23.94 14.90
N VAL A 323 34.17 -24.27 13.73
CA VAL A 323 33.81 -25.66 13.36
C VAL A 323 35.01 -26.47 12.82
N ARG A 324 36.01 -25.80 12.25
CA ARG A 324 37.16 -26.44 11.59
C ARG A 324 38.01 -27.37 12.49
N PRO A 325 38.27 -27.08 13.78
CA PRO A 325 38.99 -27.99 14.67
C PRO A 325 38.23 -29.31 14.89
N TYR A 326 36.91 -29.25 15.08
CA TYR A 326 36.05 -30.42 15.28
C TYR A 326 36.02 -31.33 14.05
N SER A 327 35.95 -30.75 12.85
CA SER A 327 36.02 -31.54 11.61
C SER A 327 37.37 -32.22 11.38
N ARG A 328 38.42 -31.81 12.11
CA ARG A 328 39.76 -32.41 12.11
C ARG A 328 40.05 -33.25 13.35
N MET A 329 39.04 -33.55 14.17
CA MET A 329 39.18 -34.28 15.45
C MET A 329 40.20 -33.64 16.41
N LEU A 330 40.37 -32.32 16.34
CA LEU A 330 41.17 -31.56 17.29
C LEU A 330 40.28 -31.09 18.43
N VAL A 331 40.69 -31.34 19.68
CA VAL A 331 40.02 -30.81 20.86
C VAL A 331 40.38 -29.32 20.99
N HIS A 332 39.38 -28.45 20.89
CA HIS A 332 39.55 -27.01 21.03
C HIS A 332 38.36 -26.41 21.79
N ASP A 333 38.66 -25.66 22.83
CA ASP A 333 37.65 -24.94 23.61
C ASP A 333 37.10 -23.77 22.79
N ILE A 334 35.78 -23.71 22.65
CA ILE A 334 35.11 -22.64 21.91
C ILE A 334 34.91 -21.44 22.85
N ASP A 335 35.41 -20.26 22.46
CA ASP A 335 35.13 -19.02 23.20
C ASP A 335 33.60 -18.77 23.24
N PRO A 336 32.97 -18.71 24.43
CA PRO A 336 31.53 -18.45 24.56
C PRO A 336 31.08 -17.14 23.89
N GLN A 337 31.95 -16.13 23.82
CA GLN A 337 31.63 -14.85 23.18
C GLN A 337 31.51 -15.01 21.65
N HIS A 338 32.29 -15.89 21.03
CA HIS A 338 32.13 -16.22 19.61
C HIS A 338 30.77 -16.86 19.36
N ILE A 339 30.31 -17.76 20.24
CA ILE A 339 29.00 -18.40 20.14
C ILE A 339 27.88 -17.35 20.19
N VAL A 340 27.98 -16.39 21.12
CA VAL A 340 27.00 -15.29 21.23
C VAL A 340 26.95 -14.47 19.94
N VAL A 341 28.10 -14.10 19.37
CA VAL A 341 28.13 -13.30 18.12
C VAL A 341 27.64 -14.11 16.92
N ILE A 342 27.94 -15.41 16.84
CA ILE A 342 27.39 -16.31 15.82
C ILE A 342 25.85 -16.34 15.93
N ALA A 343 25.31 -16.51 17.14
CA ALA A 343 23.86 -16.50 17.35
C ALA A 343 23.21 -15.16 16.98
N LEU A 344 23.81 -14.03 17.40
CA LEU A 344 23.32 -12.69 17.09
C LEU A 344 23.34 -12.41 15.58
N THR A 345 24.48 -12.68 14.91
CA THR A 345 24.62 -12.45 13.47
C THR A 345 23.79 -13.41 12.63
N GLY A 346 23.57 -14.64 13.09
CA GLY A 346 22.62 -15.57 12.47
C GLY A 346 21.17 -15.07 12.57
N PHE A 347 20.72 -14.69 13.76
CA PHE A 347 19.35 -14.21 13.99
C PHE A 347 19.07 -12.91 13.21
N PHE A 348 19.92 -11.89 13.37
CA PHE A 348 19.74 -10.62 12.67
C PHE A 348 20.05 -10.73 11.17
N GLY A 349 20.96 -11.62 10.76
CA GLY A 349 21.26 -11.89 9.36
C GLY A 349 20.08 -12.48 8.61
N ILE A 350 19.40 -13.49 9.17
CA ILE A 350 18.18 -14.06 8.58
C ILE A 350 17.11 -12.98 8.43
N PHE A 351 16.86 -12.20 9.49
CA PHE A 351 15.89 -11.11 9.44
C PHE A 351 16.23 -10.07 8.37
N ALA A 352 17.50 -9.64 8.29
CA ALA A 352 17.97 -8.68 7.30
C ALA A 352 17.84 -9.20 5.86
N VAL A 353 18.16 -10.47 5.61
CA VAL A 353 18.02 -11.11 4.29
C VAL A 353 16.55 -11.16 3.86
N LEU A 354 15.66 -11.62 4.74
CA LEU A 354 14.23 -11.69 4.43
C LEU A 354 13.64 -10.30 4.17
N MET A 355 14.04 -9.31 4.98
CA MET A 355 13.61 -7.92 4.79
C MET A 355 14.14 -7.35 3.47
N LEU A 356 15.40 -7.60 3.12
CA LEU A 356 15.99 -7.15 1.87
C LEU A 356 15.29 -7.76 0.65
N ILE A 357 15.04 -9.07 0.67
CA ILE A 357 14.30 -9.76 -0.41
C ILE A 357 12.90 -9.16 -0.55
N SER A 358 12.19 -8.96 0.57
CA SER A 358 10.86 -8.35 0.55
C SER A 358 10.89 -6.96 -0.06
N GLN A 359 11.83 -6.10 0.36
CA GLN A 359 11.94 -4.73 -0.16
C GLN A 359 12.30 -4.71 -1.65
N ILE A 360 13.20 -5.58 -2.10
CA ILE A 360 13.53 -5.72 -3.53
C ILE A 360 12.28 -6.11 -4.33
N MET A 361 11.54 -7.13 -3.87
CA MET A 361 10.32 -7.58 -4.55
C MET A 361 9.24 -6.49 -4.61
N LEU A 362 9.05 -5.75 -3.53
CA LEU A 362 8.09 -4.66 -3.46
C LEU A 362 8.47 -3.49 -4.39
N ILE A 363 9.74 -3.09 -4.39
CA ILE A 363 10.24 -2.03 -5.28
C ILE A 363 10.07 -2.45 -6.74
N ARG A 364 10.39 -3.70 -7.08
CA ARG A 364 10.24 -4.24 -8.45
C ARG A 364 8.78 -4.21 -8.94
N LEU A 365 7.80 -4.22 -8.03
CA LEU A 365 6.38 -4.08 -8.34
C LEU A 365 5.85 -2.64 -8.18
N ASN A 366 6.69 -1.69 -7.76
CA ASN A 366 6.35 -0.34 -7.29
C ASN A 366 5.24 -0.34 -6.23
N GLN A 367 5.40 -1.17 -5.21
CA GLN A 367 4.49 -1.28 -4.09
C GLN A 367 5.18 -0.87 -2.80
N THR A 368 4.44 -0.24 -1.88
CA THR A 368 4.82 -0.20 -0.47
C THR A 368 4.34 -1.47 0.23
N THR A 369 4.87 -1.73 1.43
CA THR A 369 4.42 -2.83 2.29
C THR A 369 2.93 -2.71 2.58
N VAL A 370 2.41 -1.49 2.82
CA VAL A 370 0.96 -1.26 3.01
C VAL A 370 0.15 -1.62 1.77
N GLU A 371 0.59 -1.20 0.59
CA GLU A 371 -0.09 -1.51 -0.67
C GLU A 371 -0.06 -3.03 -0.97
N SER A 372 1.06 -3.69 -0.66
CA SER A 372 1.22 -5.14 -0.84
C SER A 372 0.23 -5.97 -0.04
N ILE A 373 -0.18 -5.50 1.15
CA ILE A 373 -1.21 -6.15 1.97
C ILE A 373 -2.54 -6.15 1.22
N GLY A 374 -2.91 -5.03 0.56
CA GLY A 374 -4.11 -4.97 -0.28
C GLY A 374 -4.07 -5.99 -1.43
N PHE A 375 -2.95 -6.12 -2.11
CA PHE A 375 -2.77 -7.11 -3.17
C PHE A 375 -2.78 -8.56 -2.66
N ARG A 376 -2.26 -8.81 -1.46
CA ARG A 376 -2.31 -10.13 -0.82
C ARG A 376 -3.75 -10.52 -0.48
N LEU A 377 -4.52 -9.61 0.12
CA LEU A 377 -5.93 -9.84 0.44
C LEU A 377 -6.77 -10.12 -0.83
N MET A 378 -6.48 -9.42 -1.94
CA MET A 378 -7.11 -9.72 -3.22
C MET A 378 -6.79 -11.16 -3.68
N ARG A 379 -5.52 -11.58 -3.61
CA ARG A 379 -5.11 -12.95 -3.97
C ARG A 379 -5.72 -14.02 -3.06
N GLU A 380 -5.81 -13.77 -1.76
CA GLU A 380 -6.47 -14.66 -0.80
C GLU A 380 -7.97 -14.81 -1.12
N ARG A 381 -8.64 -13.72 -1.51
CA ARG A 381 -10.04 -13.78 -1.95
C ARG A 381 -10.20 -14.58 -3.23
N GLU A 382 -9.32 -14.39 -4.21
CA GLU A 382 -9.31 -15.21 -5.43
C GLU A 382 -9.12 -16.68 -5.10
N ALA A 383 -8.18 -17.01 -4.21
CA ALA A 383 -7.96 -18.37 -3.75
C ALA A 383 -9.21 -18.95 -3.06
N GLY A 384 -9.89 -18.15 -2.23
CA GLY A 384 -11.16 -18.53 -1.59
C GLY A 384 -12.27 -18.81 -2.60
N THR A 385 -12.46 -17.93 -3.60
CA THR A 385 -13.42 -18.15 -4.68
C THR A 385 -13.08 -19.41 -5.49
N LEU A 386 -11.79 -19.64 -5.80
CA LEU A 386 -11.34 -20.83 -6.52
C LEU A 386 -11.48 -22.12 -5.70
N ALA A 387 -11.38 -22.05 -4.36
CA ALA A 387 -11.64 -23.18 -3.47
C ALA A 387 -13.13 -23.49 -3.34
N TYR A 388 -13.99 -22.48 -3.50
CA TYR A 388 -15.44 -22.69 -3.60
C TYR A 388 -15.85 -23.29 -4.94
N MET A 389 -15.25 -22.82 -6.06
CA MET A 389 -15.61 -23.25 -7.42
C MET A 389 -15.04 -24.60 -7.83
N TYR A 390 -13.88 -24.97 -7.28
CA TYR A 390 -13.11 -26.13 -7.72
C TYR A 390 -12.60 -26.92 -6.53
N SER A 391 -12.54 -28.24 -6.69
CA SER A 391 -11.87 -29.10 -5.73
C SER A 391 -10.38 -28.77 -5.64
N TRP A 392 -9.76 -29.13 -4.53
CA TRP A 392 -8.35 -28.81 -4.28
C TRP A 392 -7.40 -29.41 -5.33
N TYR A 393 -7.77 -30.55 -5.95
CA TYR A 393 -7.01 -31.25 -6.99
C TYR A 393 -7.25 -30.74 -8.43
N ASP A 394 -8.22 -29.86 -8.66
CA ASP A 394 -8.56 -29.34 -9.99
C ASP A 394 -7.63 -28.18 -10.42
N PHE A 395 -6.32 -28.40 -10.32
CA PHE A 395 -5.29 -27.38 -10.60
C PHE A 395 -5.42 -26.77 -12.00
N GLY A 396 -5.74 -27.60 -13.00
CA GLY A 396 -5.92 -27.15 -14.38
C GLY A 396 -7.09 -26.19 -14.56
N ALA A 397 -8.23 -26.46 -13.90
CA ALA A 397 -9.41 -25.60 -13.97
C ALA A 397 -9.13 -24.26 -13.25
N ARG A 398 -8.54 -24.33 -12.05
CA ARG A 398 -8.11 -23.15 -11.28
C ARG A 398 -7.19 -22.24 -12.07
N ARG A 399 -6.16 -22.80 -12.72
CA ARG A 399 -5.21 -22.03 -13.54
C ARG A 399 -5.87 -21.40 -14.76
N ARG A 400 -6.79 -22.09 -15.42
CA ARG A 400 -7.56 -21.52 -16.56
C ARG A 400 -8.43 -20.35 -16.12
N THR A 401 -9.07 -20.43 -14.96
CA THR A 401 -9.92 -19.37 -14.43
C THR A 401 -9.12 -18.14 -14.03
N LEU A 402 -7.99 -18.32 -13.33
CA LEU A 402 -7.07 -17.21 -13.05
C LEU A 402 -6.58 -16.54 -14.34
N LYS A 403 -6.20 -17.34 -15.35
CA LYS A 403 -5.78 -16.80 -16.65
C LYS A 403 -6.89 -15.97 -17.32
N LYS A 404 -8.15 -16.40 -17.24
CA LYS A 404 -9.30 -15.63 -17.75
C LYS A 404 -9.46 -14.31 -16.99
N TRP A 405 -9.35 -14.32 -15.66
CA TRP A 405 -9.43 -13.09 -14.87
C TRP A 405 -8.27 -12.12 -15.17
N ASP A 406 -7.05 -12.64 -15.37
CA ASP A 406 -5.90 -11.82 -15.79
C ASP A 406 -6.05 -11.30 -17.23
N GLN A 407 -6.71 -12.04 -18.12
CA GLN A 407 -7.07 -11.54 -19.44
C GLN A 407 -8.14 -10.44 -19.36
N GLU A 408 -9.09 -10.53 -18.44
CA GLU A 408 -10.15 -9.53 -18.31
C GLU A 408 -9.70 -8.25 -17.59
N TRP A 409 -8.84 -8.38 -16.58
CA TRP A 409 -8.49 -7.28 -15.67
C TRP A 409 -7.00 -6.96 -15.62
N GLY A 410 -6.13 -7.83 -16.12
CA GLY A 410 -4.68 -7.72 -15.92
C GLY A 410 -4.20 -8.36 -14.64
N GLN A 411 -2.91 -8.67 -14.56
CA GLN A 411 -2.31 -9.37 -13.42
C GLN A 411 -2.33 -8.52 -12.13
N ILE A 412 -2.65 -9.18 -11.00
CA ILE A 412 -2.64 -8.53 -9.68
C ILE A 412 -1.20 -8.13 -9.32
N GLY A 413 -1.02 -6.86 -8.96
CA GLY A 413 0.24 -6.31 -8.45
C GLY A 413 1.15 -5.70 -9.52
N THR A 414 0.92 -5.99 -10.81
CA THR A 414 1.59 -5.32 -11.95
C THR A 414 0.58 -4.46 -12.69
N GLU A 415 -0.10 -4.99 -13.72
CA GLU A 415 -1.10 -4.26 -14.51
C GLU A 415 -2.26 -3.75 -13.64
N GLY A 416 -2.60 -4.49 -12.58
CA GLY A 416 -3.58 -4.13 -11.57
C GLY A 416 -3.05 -3.28 -10.41
N ASN A 417 -1.81 -2.78 -10.48
CA ASN A 417 -1.28 -1.81 -9.54
C ASN A 417 -1.34 -0.40 -10.16
N LEU A 418 -1.99 0.53 -9.45
CA LEU A 418 -2.13 1.93 -9.86
C LEU A 418 -0.78 2.62 -10.03
N TRP A 419 0.26 2.20 -9.32
CA TRP A 419 1.58 2.84 -9.34
C TRP A 419 2.59 2.11 -10.22
N TRP A 420 2.19 1.04 -10.92
CA TRP A 420 3.12 0.26 -11.75
C TRP A 420 3.52 1.03 -13.01
N LEU A 421 4.83 1.15 -13.25
CA LEU A 421 5.39 1.99 -14.34
C LEU A 421 5.56 1.25 -15.67
N GLY A 422 5.05 0.03 -15.79
CA GLY A 422 5.20 -0.77 -17.01
C GLY A 422 6.37 -1.75 -17.01
N SER A 423 7.42 -1.49 -16.23
CA SER A 423 8.56 -2.39 -16.12
C SER A 423 9.17 -2.43 -14.73
N SER A 424 9.77 -3.57 -14.42
CA SER A 424 10.46 -3.83 -13.16
C SER A 424 11.66 -2.91 -12.95
N ASP A 425 12.36 -2.56 -14.04
CA ASP A 425 13.52 -1.68 -14.00
C ASP A 425 13.13 -0.22 -13.82
N ALA A 426 12.05 0.25 -14.47
CA ALA A 426 11.51 1.58 -14.24
C ALA A 426 11.08 1.76 -12.77
N ASN A 427 10.45 0.74 -12.19
CA ASN A 427 10.06 0.74 -10.78
C ASN A 427 11.27 0.79 -9.84
N TRP A 428 12.35 0.07 -10.18
CA TRP A 428 13.61 0.11 -9.44
C TRP A 428 14.29 1.47 -9.51
N GLU A 429 14.41 2.04 -10.72
CA GLU A 429 14.99 3.37 -10.95
C GLU A 429 14.20 4.48 -10.25
N ALA A 430 12.89 4.34 -10.12
CA ALA A 430 12.06 5.30 -9.38
C ALA A 430 12.39 5.39 -7.88
N VAL A 431 13.05 4.37 -7.31
CA VAL A 431 13.47 4.36 -5.89
C VAL A 431 14.99 4.52 -5.75
N MET A 432 15.77 3.79 -6.54
CA MET A 432 17.23 3.72 -6.39
C MET A 432 17.97 4.75 -7.27
N GLY A 433 17.30 5.31 -8.27
CA GLY A 433 17.86 6.23 -9.25
C GLY A 433 18.56 5.52 -10.41
N LYS A 434 18.88 6.28 -11.46
CA LYS A 434 19.52 5.77 -12.68
C LYS A 434 21.01 5.48 -12.52
N ASN A 435 21.66 6.14 -11.57
CA ASN A 435 23.10 5.96 -11.34
C ASN A 435 23.34 4.70 -10.50
N MET A 436 24.15 3.77 -10.99
CA MET A 436 24.44 2.52 -10.28
C MET A 436 25.21 2.73 -8.97
N TRP A 437 26.03 3.79 -8.86
CA TRP A 437 26.74 4.10 -7.61
C TRP A 437 25.78 4.43 -6.47
N TRP A 438 24.62 5.00 -6.81
CA TRP A 438 23.56 5.32 -5.87
C TRP A 438 22.88 4.08 -5.29
N TRP A 439 23.08 2.90 -5.88
CA TRP A 439 22.47 1.67 -5.40
C TRP A 439 23.21 1.08 -4.20
N PHE A 440 24.48 1.44 -4.03
CA PHE A 440 25.34 0.87 -2.99
C PHE A 440 25.87 1.94 -2.03
N LEU A 441 25.91 3.21 -2.44
CA LEU A 441 26.39 4.30 -1.60
C LEU A 441 25.21 5.17 -1.13
N PRO A 442 25.18 5.54 0.17
CA PRO A 442 24.14 6.41 0.72
C PRO A 442 24.42 7.89 0.35
N ILE A 443 24.56 8.17 -0.94
CA ILE A 443 24.92 9.47 -1.50
C ILE A 443 23.81 9.94 -2.44
N GLY A 444 23.51 11.23 -2.41
CA GLY A 444 22.61 11.86 -3.36
C GLY A 444 21.35 12.43 -2.70
N HIS A 445 20.51 13.01 -3.53
CA HIS A 445 19.32 13.74 -3.11
C HIS A 445 18.05 12.90 -3.27
N ARG A 446 16.95 13.45 -2.75
CA ARG A 446 15.59 12.92 -2.91
C ARG A 446 15.26 12.82 -4.40
N LEU A 447 14.73 11.68 -4.83
CA LEU A 447 14.32 11.45 -6.23
C LEU A 447 12.83 11.74 -6.44
N ASP A 448 12.00 11.51 -5.42
CA ASP A 448 10.59 11.86 -5.41
C ASP A 448 10.29 13.02 -4.44
N ASP A 449 9.28 13.82 -4.79
CA ASP A 449 8.76 14.90 -3.95
C ASP A 449 7.93 14.34 -2.77
N GLY A 450 7.49 13.09 -2.87
CA GLY A 450 6.63 12.41 -1.91
C GLY A 450 5.14 12.72 -2.09
N LEU A 451 4.78 13.62 -3.02
CA LEU A 451 3.45 14.20 -3.17
C LEU A 451 2.72 13.67 -4.40
N SER A 452 3.44 13.51 -5.50
CA SER A 452 2.90 13.12 -6.79
C SER A 452 3.58 11.86 -7.34
N TYR A 453 2.79 11.01 -7.98
CA TYR A 453 3.28 9.77 -8.58
C TYR A 453 2.61 9.54 -9.94
N PRO A 454 3.36 9.10 -10.96
CA PRO A 454 2.76 8.69 -12.22
C PRO A 454 1.80 7.50 -11.99
N THR A 455 0.59 7.63 -12.51
CA THR A 455 -0.44 6.60 -12.44
C THR A 455 -0.42 5.70 -13.66
N ASN A 456 -0.72 4.42 -13.46
CA ASN A 456 -0.87 3.44 -14.52
C ASN A 456 -2.09 3.78 -15.41
N PRO A 457 -1.94 3.94 -16.74
CA PRO A 457 -3.04 4.30 -17.66
C PRO A 457 -4.18 3.28 -17.75
N ARG A 458 -4.02 2.10 -17.13
CA ARG A 458 -5.06 1.06 -16.99
C ARG A 458 -6.12 1.39 -15.93
N PHE A 459 -5.98 2.53 -15.26
CA PHE A 459 -6.94 3.06 -14.30
C PHE A 459 -7.63 4.29 -14.88
N ASP A 460 -8.82 4.61 -14.36
CA ASP A 460 -9.50 5.85 -14.71
C ASP A 460 -8.93 7.07 -13.96
N SER A 461 -9.41 8.27 -14.33
CA SER A 461 -9.00 9.53 -13.69
C SER A 461 -9.36 9.60 -12.20
N GLN A 462 -10.24 8.73 -11.71
CA GLN A 462 -10.60 8.61 -10.30
C GLN A 462 -9.78 7.52 -9.58
N GLY A 463 -8.95 6.76 -10.30
CA GLY A 463 -8.14 5.66 -9.75
C GLY A 463 -8.88 4.33 -9.67
N ARG A 464 -9.98 4.14 -10.40
CA ARG A 464 -10.66 2.85 -10.48
C ARG A 464 -10.01 1.98 -11.54
N TRP A 465 -9.89 0.70 -11.24
CA TRP A 465 -9.30 -0.27 -12.15
C TRP A 465 -10.24 -0.53 -13.33
N ARG A 466 -9.75 -0.31 -14.56
CA ARG A 466 -10.51 -0.56 -15.79
C ARG A 466 -10.35 -1.99 -16.27
N ARG A 467 -11.37 -2.51 -16.96
CA ARG A 467 -11.27 -3.78 -17.68
C ARG A 467 -10.31 -3.64 -18.87
N ARG A 468 -9.67 -4.74 -19.29
CA ARG A 468 -8.71 -4.76 -20.41
C ARG A 468 -9.27 -4.15 -21.71
N LYS A 469 -10.58 -4.31 -21.96
CA LYS A 469 -11.26 -3.73 -23.13
C LYS A 469 -11.25 -2.18 -23.14
N GLU A 470 -11.19 -1.56 -21.97
CA GLU A 470 -11.19 -0.11 -21.75
C GLU A 470 -9.77 0.46 -21.64
N TRP A 471 -8.74 -0.38 -21.73
CA TRP A 471 -7.36 0.07 -21.69
C TRP A 471 -7.00 0.84 -22.98
N PRO A 472 -5.99 1.74 -22.91
CA PRO A 472 -5.36 2.31 -24.10
C PRO A 472 -4.93 1.20 -25.06
N SER A 473 -5.10 1.42 -26.37
CA SER A 473 -4.90 0.39 -27.40
C SER A 473 -3.49 -0.17 -27.45
N ASP A 474 -2.49 0.64 -27.10
CA ASP A 474 -1.07 0.29 -26.99
C ASP A 474 -0.76 -0.63 -25.80
N LEU A 475 -1.67 -0.73 -24.81
CA LEU A 475 -1.48 -1.48 -23.59
C LEU A 475 -2.37 -2.73 -23.48
N ARG A 476 -3.23 -2.99 -24.47
CA ARG A 476 -4.23 -4.08 -24.48
C ARG A 476 -3.64 -5.47 -24.61
#